data_AF-A0A9P1CXD1-F1
#
_entry.id   AF-A0A9P1CXD1-F1
#
_cell.length_a   1.000
_cell.length_b   1.000
_cell.length_c   1.000
_cell.angle_alpha   90.00
_cell.angle_beta   90.00
_cell.angle_gamma   90.00
#
_symmetry.space_group_name_H-M   'P 1'
#
loop_
_entity.id
_entity.type
_entity.pdbx_description
1 polymer ?
#
loop_
_entity_poly.entity_id
_entity_poly.type
_entity_poly.pdbx_seq_one_letter_code
_entity_poly.pdbx_strand_id
1 'polypeptide(L)'
;MTQAVNQKAPTLLRRASLRPFGETGWLKALPSLELMSPVPPSTMIGGRGPFGETGWLKALPRMESAPLIAPLAVDEWFQADWYHVLALVLQSGWLHGLLASFLGTAVTLSLRATELIEDPWHNVLLLLDNTQFASPLSFWTVLISGLSMVLGLCLSPLLPFKTQMCYLDAACIHLGQGELFERGIYSIAGSFSVAEEMRVLYSEQYLSSLWCLFELVGYHKANPEGRLVFKPLFIERSAAICTFFIWCFAFSINFAVTYTAEGFRQEYIGVMYLVTFLLPLILLVHFMRRNYREKARLIFDLKNFELDRTTCASEFDRSFILSAIEAWYGTRENFQNYVRGHCVSNFFSCSHRLICPAAMWP
;
A
#
# COMPACT_ATOMS: atom_id res chain seq x y z
N MET A 1 0.71 17.75 50.37
CA MET A 1 1.35 18.55 49.30
C MET A 1 1.32 17.70 48.04
N THR A 2 0.15 17.41 47.47
CA THR A 2 -0.76 18.30 46.72
C THR A 2 -0.11 18.82 45.43
N GLN A 3 -0.31 18.10 44.32
CA GLN A 3 -0.84 18.70 43.10
C GLN A 3 -1.41 17.63 42.18
N ALA A 4 -2.73 17.67 42.06
CA ALA A 4 -3.53 16.97 41.07
C ALA A 4 -3.34 17.66 39.71
N VAL A 5 -3.09 16.88 38.67
CA VAL A 5 -3.22 17.36 37.28
C VAL A 5 -4.52 16.83 36.73
N ASN A 6 -5.40 17.80 36.50
CA ASN A 6 -6.77 17.65 36.04
C ASN A 6 -6.83 17.50 34.52
N GLN A 7 -7.93 16.91 34.10
CA GLN A 7 -8.35 16.47 32.78
C GLN A 7 -8.24 17.52 31.66
N LYS A 8 -7.95 17.04 30.44
CA LYS A 8 -8.65 17.50 29.23
C LYS A 8 -8.85 16.31 28.29
N ALA A 9 -10.06 15.76 28.34
CA ALA A 9 -10.56 14.80 27.36
C ALA A 9 -10.73 15.49 26.00
N PRO A 10 -10.36 14.86 24.88
CA PRO A 10 -10.74 15.35 23.57
C PRO A 10 -12.22 15.06 23.31
N THR A 11 -12.89 16.13 22.92
CA THR A 11 -14.30 16.26 22.58
C THR A 11 -14.76 15.17 21.60
N LEU A 12 -15.84 14.48 21.99
CA LEU A 12 -16.63 13.57 21.19
C LEU A 12 -16.99 14.18 19.82
N LEU A 13 -16.39 13.66 18.75
CA LEU A 13 -16.96 13.76 17.41
C LEU A 13 -18.22 12.89 17.38
N ARG A 14 -19.36 13.56 17.29
CA ARG A 14 -20.68 12.96 17.09
C ARG A 14 -20.63 12.06 15.85
N ARG A 15 -20.58 10.74 16.05
CA ARG A 15 -20.96 9.76 15.02
C ARG A 15 -22.35 10.15 14.51
N ALA A 16 -22.46 10.39 13.21
CA ALA A 16 -23.76 10.38 12.55
C ALA A 16 -24.38 9.00 12.81
N SER A 17 -25.42 8.96 13.64
CA SER A 17 -26.27 7.80 13.80
C SER A 17 -26.95 7.55 12.46
N LEU A 18 -26.42 6.57 11.71
CA LEU A 18 -27.14 5.96 10.60
C LEU A 18 -28.43 5.39 11.19
N ARG A 19 -29.57 5.88 10.70
CA ARG A 19 -30.90 5.36 11.10
C ARG A 19 -31.00 3.91 10.65
N PRO A 20 -31.68 3.03 11.42
CA PRO A 20 -32.00 1.69 10.94
C PRO A 20 -32.91 1.82 9.70
N PHE A 21 -32.41 1.34 8.56
CA PHE A 21 -33.10 1.37 7.28
C PHE A 21 -34.00 0.14 7.15
N GLY A 22 -35.21 0.32 6.62
CA GLY A 22 -36.30 -0.65 6.68
C GLY A 22 -36.05 -1.98 5.96
N GLU A 23 -36.51 -3.06 6.59
CA GLU A 23 -36.28 -4.48 6.29
C GLU A 23 -36.81 -5.02 4.95
N THR A 24 -37.40 -4.21 4.07
CA THR A 24 -38.27 -4.76 2.99
C THR A 24 -37.76 -4.60 1.56
N GLY A 25 -36.62 -3.93 1.32
CA GLY A 25 -36.06 -3.75 -0.02
C GLY A 25 -35.20 -4.92 -0.53
N TRP A 26 -34.36 -5.48 0.35
CA TRP A 26 -33.25 -6.35 -0.04
C TRP A 26 -33.65 -7.79 -0.37
N LEU A 27 -34.69 -8.33 0.29
CA LEU A 27 -35.20 -9.69 0.04
C LEU A 27 -35.86 -9.85 -1.34
N LYS A 28 -36.14 -8.77 -2.06
CA LYS A 28 -36.74 -8.81 -3.42
C LYS A 28 -35.71 -8.82 -4.56
N ALA A 29 -34.42 -8.62 -4.27
CA ALA A 29 -33.36 -8.65 -5.28
C ALA A 29 -32.63 -10.01 -5.36
N LEU A 30 -32.97 -10.96 -4.48
CA LEU A 30 -32.60 -12.37 -4.62
C LEU A 30 -33.77 -13.10 -5.30
N PRO A 31 -33.56 -13.87 -6.38
CA PRO A 31 -34.60 -14.76 -6.86
C PRO A 31 -34.93 -15.72 -5.71
N SER A 32 -36.22 -15.76 -5.36
CA SER A 32 -36.81 -16.62 -4.35
C SER A 32 -36.19 -18.01 -4.38
N LEU A 33 -35.42 -18.34 -3.33
CA LEU A 33 -35.05 -19.70 -2.97
C LEU A 33 -36.34 -20.44 -2.59
N GLU A 34 -37.06 -20.94 -3.60
CA GLU A 34 -38.07 -21.96 -3.37
C GLU A 34 -37.37 -23.22 -2.86
N LEU A 35 -37.89 -23.73 -1.74
CA LEU A 35 -37.54 -25.00 -1.13
C LEU A 35 -37.53 -26.11 -2.21
N MET A 36 -36.35 -26.50 -2.68
CA MET A 36 -36.20 -27.73 -3.45
C MET A 36 -36.44 -28.93 -2.52
N SER A 37 -37.52 -29.66 -2.80
CA SER A 37 -37.81 -30.97 -2.22
C SER A 37 -36.65 -31.96 -2.45
N PRO A 38 -36.44 -32.95 -1.56
CA PRO A 38 -35.32 -33.88 -1.66
C PRO A 38 -35.43 -34.74 -2.92
N VAL A 39 -34.39 -34.67 -3.77
CA VAL A 39 -34.22 -35.55 -4.93
C VAL A 39 -33.71 -36.92 -4.42
N PRO A 40 -34.35 -38.03 -4.82
CA PRO A 40 -33.95 -39.37 -4.36
C PRO A 40 -32.63 -39.82 -5.00
N PRO A 41 -31.86 -40.70 -4.33
CA PRO A 41 -30.56 -41.12 -4.81
C PRO A 41 -30.72 -42.24 -5.84
N SER A 42 -30.45 -41.96 -7.11
CA SER A 42 -30.06 -43.04 -8.04
C SER A 42 -29.29 -42.54 -9.26
N THR A 43 -28.25 -43.32 -9.57
CA THR A 43 -27.50 -43.42 -10.84
C THR A 43 -26.48 -42.32 -11.17
N MET A 44 -25.23 -42.57 -10.73
CA MET A 44 -24.02 -42.03 -11.37
C MET A 44 -23.86 -42.64 -12.78
N ILE A 45 -24.18 -41.87 -13.82
CA ILE A 45 -23.57 -42.01 -15.15
C ILE A 45 -23.34 -40.60 -15.69
N GLY A 46 -22.12 -40.35 -16.16
CA GLY A 46 -21.60 -39.03 -16.54
C GLY A 46 -22.47 -38.28 -17.54
N GLY A 47 -22.83 -37.05 -17.16
CA GLY A 47 -23.42 -36.05 -18.04
C GLY A 47 -22.98 -34.67 -17.57
N ARG A 48 -22.41 -33.87 -18.46
CA ARG A 48 -22.19 -32.43 -18.23
C ARG A 48 -23.54 -31.80 -17.91
N GLY A 49 -23.72 -31.35 -16.67
CA GLY A 49 -24.93 -30.67 -16.24
C GLY A 49 -25.03 -29.26 -16.85
N PRO A 50 -26.25 -28.78 -17.16
CA PRO A 50 -26.49 -27.44 -17.67
C PRO A 50 -26.54 -26.47 -16.47
N PHE A 51 -25.39 -26.17 -15.87
CA PHE A 51 -25.30 -25.00 -15.01
C PHE A 51 -25.06 -23.79 -15.92
N GLY A 52 -26.15 -23.14 -16.30
CA GLY A 52 -26.13 -21.89 -17.04
C GLY A 52 -25.43 -20.81 -16.23
N GLU A 53 -24.18 -20.56 -16.57
CA GLU A 53 -23.52 -19.28 -16.39
C GLU A 53 -24.43 -18.15 -16.92
N THR A 54 -24.32 -16.94 -16.34
CA THR A 54 -24.77 -15.63 -16.88
C THR A 54 -26.11 -15.01 -16.45
N GLY A 55 -26.86 -15.55 -15.50
CA GLY A 55 -28.12 -14.90 -15.03
C GLY A 55 -27.93 -13.49 -14.43
N TRP A 56 -26.86 -13.28 -13.66
CA TRP A 56 -26.61 -12.02 -12.94
C TRP A 56 -25.92 -10.95 -13.81
N LEU A 57 -25.22 -11.34 -14.87
CA LEU A 57 -24.44 -10.43 -15.73
C LEU A 57 -25.29 -9.72 -16.80
N LYS A 58 -26.50 -10.20 -17.10
CA LYS A 58 -27.36 -9.62 -18.16
C LYS A 58 -28.22 -8.43 -17.69
N ALA A 59 -28.16 -8.05 -16.42
CA ALA A 59 -28.99 -6.96 -15.87
C ALA A 59 -28.25 -5.62 -15.68
N LEU A 60 -26.97 -5.52 -16.06
CA LEU A 60 -26.22 -4.26 -15.92
C LEU A 60 -26.33 -3.42 -17.20
N PRO A 61 -26.89 -2.19 -17.13
CA PRO A 61 -26.92 -1.29 -18.27
C PRO A 61 -25.50 -0.91 -18.69
N ARG A 62 -25.23 -0.87 -20.00
CA ARG A 62 -24.00 -0.29 -20.57
C ARG A 62 -23.85 1.15 -20.08
N MET A 63 -22.89 1.39 -19.19
CA MET A 63 -22.48 2.74 -18.80
C MET A 63 -21.69 3.38 -19.96
N GLU A 64 -22.35 4.28 -20.69
CA GLU A 64 -21.67 5.22 -21.57
C GLU A 64 -20.96 6.30 -20.75
N SER A 65 -19.76 6.64 -21.21
CA SER A 65 -18.77 7.51 -20.58
C SER A 65 -19.28 8.93 -20.31
N ALA A 66 -19.35 9.30 -19.02
CA ALA A 66 -19.49 10.69 -18.60
C ALA A 66 -18.17 11.18 -17.96
N PRO A 67 -17.61 12.33 -18.37
CA PRO A 67 -16.50 12.95 -17.66
C PRO A 67 -17.09 13.90 -16.61
N LEU A 68 -17.00 13.56 -15.32
CA LEU A 68 -17.32 14.50 -14.25
C LEU A 68 -16.31 14.37 -13.11
N ILE A 69 -15.39 15.32 -13.06
CA ILE A 69 -14.47 15.54 -11.95
C ILE A 69 -15.24 16.36 -10.91
N ALA A 70 -15.62 15.73 -9.80
CA ALA A 70 -16.09 16.41 -8.59
C ALA A 70 -15.10 16.10 -7.44
N PRO A 71 -14.53 17.11 -6.77
CA PRO A 71 -13.58 16.90 -5.68
C PRO A 71 -14.33 16.93 -4.35
N LEU A 72 -14.75 15.79 -3.79
CA LEU A 72 -15.37 15.76 -2.47
C LEU A 72 -15.40 14.33 -1.87
N ALA A 73 -14.25 13.89 -1.35
CA ALA A 73 -14.10 12.88 -0.28
C ALA A 73 -12.60 12.64 0.08
N VAL A 74 -11.73 13.64 -0.12
CA VAL A 74 -10.28 13.48 0.09
C VAL A 74 -9.90 13.56 1.58
N ASP A 75 -10.71 14.22 2.42
CA ASP A 75 -10.28 14.61 3.77
C ASP A 75 -10.20 13.46 4.79
N GLU A 76 -11.08 12.46 4.76
CA GLU A 76 -10.95 11.28 5.64
C GLU A 76 -9.81 10.34 5.22
N TRP A 77 -9.55 10.25 3.91
CA TRP A 77 -8.41 9.50 3.37
C TRP A 77 -7.07 10.21 3.63
N PHE A 78 -7.04 11.55 3.54
CA PHE A 78 -5.85 12.35 3.84
C PHE A 78 -5.53 12.40 5.34
N GLN A 79 -6.55 12.39 6.21
CA GLN A 79 -6.33 12.40 7.65
C GLN A 79 -5.94 11.03 8.21
N ALA A 80 -6.36 9.93 7.56
CA ALA A 80 -6.08 8.59 8.08
C ALA A 80 -4.71 8.04 7.68
N ASP A 81 -4.24 8.14 6.41
CA ASP A 81 -2.93 7.55 6.07
C ASP A 81 -2.33 8.04 4.72
N TRP A 82 -1.72 9.23 4.72
CA TRP A 82 -0.89 9.73 3.59
C TRP A 82 0.22 8.75 3.15
N TYR A 83 0.59 7.81 4.03
CA TYR A 83 1.53 6.74 3.74
C TYR A 83 1.06 5.79 2.63
N HIS A 84 -0.25 5.57 2.44
CA HIS A 84 -0.76 4.75 1.32
C HIS A 84 -0.51 5.44 -0.02
N VAL A 85 -0.79 6.74 -0.09
CA VAL A 85 -0.51 7.56 -1.28
C VAL A 85 0.99 7.57 -1.55
N LEU A 86 1.82 7.76 -0.52
CA LEU A 86 3.26 7.70 -0.66
C LEU A 86 3.73 6.34 -1.19
N ALA A 87 3.22 5.24 -0.64
CA ALA A 87 3.56 3.88 -1.08
C ALA A 87 3.15 3.66 -2.54
N LEU A 88 1.96 4.11 -2.95
CA LEU A 88 1.50 4.05 -4.33
C LEU A 88 2.37 4.89 -5.27
N VAL A 89 2.74 6.12 -4.87
CA VAL A 89 3.64 6.99 -5.64
C VAL A 89 5.02 6.35 -5.78
N LEU A 90 5.56 5.74 -4.74
CA LEU A 90 6.85 5.04 -4.81
C LEU A 90 6.77 3.78 -5.68
N GLN A 91 5.76 2.94 -5.47
CA GLN A 91 5.56 1.72 -6.24
C GLN A 91 5.39 2.03 -7.73
N SER A 92 4.66 3.11 -8.04
CA SER A 92 4.41 3.52 -9.40
C SER A 92 5.55 4.33 -10.03
N GLY A 93 6.27 5.13 -9.25
CA GLY A 93 7.16 6.18 -9.75
C GLY A 93 8.63 6.05 -9.41
N TRP A 94 9.07 5.02 -8.68
CA TRP A 94 10.47 4.91 -8.26
C TRP A 94 11.47 5.03 -9.41
N LEU A 95 11.16 4.45 -10.58
CA LEU A 95 12.02 4.54 -11.76
C LEU A 95 12.12 5.98 -12.28
N HIS A 96 11.01 6.72 -12.32
CA HIS A 96 11.00 8.14 -12.71
C HIS A 96 11.74 9.00 -11.68
N GLY A 97 11.60 8.69 -10.38
CA GLY A 97 12.38 9.32 -9.32
C GLY A 97 13.88 9.11 -9.50
N LEU A 98 14.33 7.87 -9.75
CA LEU A 98 15.74 7.58 -10.00
C LEU A 98 16.27 8.22 -11.28
N LEU A 99 15.49 8.19 -12.36
CA LEU A 99 15.86 8.84 -13.62
C LEU A 99 16.00 10.36 -13.42
N ALA A 100 15.06 10.99 -12.74
CA ALA A 100 15.11 12.41 -12.45
C ALA A 100 16.28 12.76 -11.52
N SER A 101 16.57 11.94 -10.51
CA SER A 101 17.76 12.07 -9.65
C SER A 101 19.06 12.00 -10.46
N PHE A 102 19.16 11.03 -11.38
CA PHE A 102 20.30 10.88 -12.28
C PHE A 102 20.46 12.11 -13.18
N LEU A 103 19.38 12.56 -13.83
CA LEU A 103 19.38 13.76 -14.68
C LEU A 103 19.77 15.01 -13.89
N GLY A 104 19.22 15.22 -12.69
CA GLY A 104 19.58 16.34 -11.81
C GLY A 104 21.07 16.32 -11.43
N THR A 105 21.61 15.14 -11.16
CA THR A 105 23.04 14.94 -10.90
C THR A 105 23.87 15.30 -12.14
N ALA A 106 23.52 14.77 -13.31
CA ALA A 106 24.23 15.02 -14.57
C ALA A 106 24.21 16.49 -14.98
N VAL A 107 23.07 17.16 -14.85
CA VAL A 107 22.92 18.61 -15.11
C VAL A 107 23.83 19.39 -14.16
N THR A 108 23.81 19.08 -12.87
CA THR A 108 24.65 19.80 -11.89
C THR A 108 26.15 19.60 -12.16
N LEU A 109 26.58 18.38 -12.49
CA LEU A 109 27.96 18.10 -12.87
C LEU A 109 28.38 18.84 -14.15
N SER A 110 27.47 18.95 -15.12
CA SER A 110 27.72 19.68 -16.37
C SER A 110 27.87 21.18 -16.11
N LEU A 111 26.96 21.77 -15.33
CA LEU A 111 27.01 23.18 -14.94
C LEU A 111 28.29 23.52 -14.16
N ARG A 112 28.76 22.58 -13.33
CA ARG A 112 30.05 22.69 -12.63
C ARG A 112 31.23 22.61 -13.59
N ALA A 113 31.22 21.67 -14.54
CA ALA A 113 32.29 21.50 -15.53
C ALA A 113 32.43 22.73 -16.46
N THR A 114 31.34 23.48 -16.68
CA THR A 114 31.34 24.75 -17.42
C THR A 114 31.58 25.97 -16.54
N GLU A 115 31.88 25.80 -15.25
CA GLU A 115 32.08 26.88 -14.28
C GLU A 115 30.89 27.85 -14.18
N LEU A 116 29.68 27.40 -14.54
CA LEU A 116 28.46 28.23 -14.53
C LEU A 116 27.85 28.34 -13.14
N ILE A 117 28.04 27.28 -12.35
CA ILE A 117 27.77 27.28 -10.91
C ILE A 117 29.13 27.30 -10.24
N GLU A 118 29.45 28.44 -9.63
CA GLU A 118 30.55 28.49 -8.68
C GLU A 118 30.16 27.64 -7.47
N ASP A 119 31.05 26.74 -7.08
CA ASP A 119 30.92 26.17 -5.76
C ASP A 119 31.16 27.31 -4.76
N PRO A 120 30.18 27.64 -3.89
CA PRO A 120 30.39 28.64 -2.85
C PRO A 120 31.57 28.31 -1.92
N TRP A 121 32.12 27.10 -2.06
CA TRP A 121 33.17 26.54 -1.25
C TRP A 121 34.30 26.07 -2.17
N HIS A 122 35.41 26.81 -2.14
CA HIS A 122 36.61 26.44 -2.88
C HIS A 122 37.05 25.02 -2.48
N ASN A 123 37.45 24.23 -3.49
CA ASN A 123 37.83 22.83 -3.38
C ASN A 123 38.54 22.51 -2.08
N VAL A 124 37.79 22.01 -1.10
CA VAL A 124 38.36 21.57 0.16
C VAL A 124 39.15 20.31 -0.13
N LEU A 125 40.47 20.43 -0.07
CA LEU A 125 41.40 19.32 -0.24
C LEU A 125 41.33 18.49 1.03
N LEU A 126 40.76 17.29 0.91
CA LEU A 126 40.83 16.29 1.97
C LEU A 126 42.27 15.78 1.99
N LEU A 127 43.06 16.18 3.00
CA LEU A 127 44.36 15.59 3.25
C LEU A 127 44.15 14.23 3.91
N LEU A 128 44.31 13.16 3.14
CA LEU A 128 44.43 11.81 3.67
C LEU A 128 45.88 11.36 3.41
N ASP A 129 46.66 11.16 4.47
CA ASP A 129 48.06 10.71 4.36
C ASP A 129 48.93 11.61 3.45
N ASN A 130 48.82 12.95 3.64
CA ASN A 130 49.45 13.99 2.81
C ASN A 130 49.03 14.02 1.33
N THR A 131 48.14 13.13 0.88
CA THR A 131 47.56 13.20 -0.45
C THR A 131 46.31 14.07 -0.43
N GLN A 132 46.24 15.02 -1.36
CA GLN A 132 45.12 15.93 -1.47
C GLN A 132 44.05 15.34 -2.40
N PHE A 133 42.89 15.03 -1.86
CA PHE A 133 41.72 14.60 -2.64
C PHE A 133 40.75 15.76 -2.80
N ALA A 134 40.47 16.15 -4.05
CA ALA A 134 39.34 17.02 -4.36
C ALA A 134 38.05 16.18 -4.34
N SER A 135 37.07 16.57 -3.53
CA SER A 135 35.76 15.92 -3.56
C SER A 135 35.08 16.19 -4.92
N PRO A 136 34.76 15.15 -5.71
CA PRO A 136 34.08 15.34 -6.98
C PRO A 136 32.60 15.72 -6.80
N LEU A 137 32.05 15.55 -5.59
CA LEU A 137 30.66 15.86 -5.27
C LEU A 137 30.57 17.23 -4.62
N SER A 138 29.80 18.11 -5.27
CA SER A 138 29.42 19.42 -4.76
C SER A 138 28.17 19.31 -3.88
N PHE A 139 28.02 20.23 -2.93
CA PHE A 139 26.80 20.43 -2.16
C PHE A 139 25.56 20.52 -3.07
N TRP A 140 25.67 21.27 -4.17
CA TRP A 140 24.58 21.43 -5.13
C TRP A 140 24.18 20.11 -5.78
N THR A 141 25.14 19.23 -6.03
CA THR A 141 24.88 17.91 -6.64
C THR A 141 23.97 17.06 -5.76
N VAL A 142 24.25 17.00 -4.45
CA VAL A 142 23.45 16.21 -3.50
C VAL A 142 22.05 16.82 -3.32
N LEU A 143 21.96 18.15 -3.23
CA LEU A 143 20.70 18.85 -3.06
C LEU A 143 19.80 18.68 -4.30
N ILE A 144 20.31 19.00 -5.50
CA ILE A 144 19.56 18.92 -6.75
C ILE A 144 19.19 17.47 -7.07
N SER A 145 20.06 16.51 -6.79
CA SER A 145 19.76 15.08 -6.97
C SER A 145 18.55 14.63 -6.13
N GLY A 146 18.52 15.02 -4.84
CA GLY A 146 17.39 14.70 -3.95
C GLY A 146 16.09 15.40 -4.36
N LEU A 147 16.16 16.69 -4.69
CA LEU A 147 14.98 17.44 -5.16
C LEU A 147 14.44 16.89 -6.49
N SER A 148 15.33 16.55 -7.42
CA SER A 148 14.95 15.97 -8.71
C SER A 148 14.28 14.61 -8.53
N MET A 149 14.73 13.81 -7.56
CA MET A 149 14.07 12.55 -7.22
C MET A 149 12.63 12.75 -6.76
N VAL A 150 12.40 13.70 -5.84
CA VAL A 150 11.05 14.03 -5.36
C VAL A 150 10.19 14.55 -6.51
N LEU A 151 10.72 15.43 -7.34
CA LEU A 151 10.02 15.94 -8.52
C LEU A 151 9.67 14.81 -9.49
N GLY A 152 10.58 13.89 -9.77
CA GLY A 152 10.34 12.73 -10.64
C GLY A 152 9.24 11.81 -10.09
N LEU A 153 9.19 11.62 -8.77
CA LEU A 153 8.10 10.89 -8.11
C LEU A 153 6.76 11.62 -8.25
N CYS A 154 6.72 12.93 -8.01
CA CYS A 154 5.51 13.75 -8.13
C CYS A 154 4.99 13.85 -9.57
N LEU A 155 5.88 13.87 -10.56
CA LEU A 155 5.53 13.92 -11.98
C LEU A 155 5.12 12.54 -12.52
N SER A 156 5.52 11.45 -11.87
CA SER A 156 5.27 10.08 -12.36
C SER A 156 3.80 9.78 -12.69
N PRO A 157 2.79 10.22 -11.93
CA PRO A 157 1.39 9.98 -12.26
C PRO A 157 0.90 10.77 -13.47
N LEU A 158 1.58 11.87 -13.83
CA LEU A 158 1.21 12.75 -14.94
C LEU A 158 1.83 12.31 -16.27
N LEU A 159 2.81 11.39 -16.24
CA LEU A 159 3.48 10.93 -17.45
C LEU A 159 2.62 9.89 -18.18
N PRO A 160 2.50 9.97 -19.52
CA PRO A 160 1.62 9.09 -20.33
C PRO A 160 2.15 7.65 -20.47
N PHE A 161 3.21 7.29 -19.75
CA PHE A 161 3.87 5.98 -19.86
C PHE A 161 3.12 4.85 -19.14
N LYS A 162 2.00 5.14 -18.46
CA LYS A 162 1.20 4.13 -17.77
C LYS A 162 -0.18 3.98 -18.40
N THR A 163 -0.38 2.83 -19.02
CA THR A 163 -1.66 2.41 -19.60
C THR A 163 -2.50 1.56 -18.64
N GLN A 164 -2.00 1.27 -17.43
CA GLN A 164 -2.75 0.48 -16.45
C GLN A 164 -3.84 1.34 -15.82
N MET A 165 -5.08 1.11 -16.25
CA MET A 165 -6.27 1.60 -15.58
C MET A 165 -6.46 0.79 -14.29
N CYS A 166 -6.55 1.46 -13.15
CA CYS A 166 -6.91 0.81 -11.89
C CYS A 166 -8.29 1.28 -11.44
N TYR A 167 -9.08 0.34 -10.94
CA TYR A 167 -10.26 0.67 -10.13
C TYR A 167 -9.78 0.92 -8.71
N LEU A 168 -10.07 2.10 -8.17
CA LEU A 168 -9.77 2.46 -6.79
C LEU A 168 -11.10 2.66 -6.05
N ASP A 169 -11.42 1.73 -5.16
CA ASP A 169 -12.61 1.73 -4.31
C ASP A 169 -12.89 3.08 -3.66
N ALA A 170 -11.86 3.69 -3.06
CA ALA A 170 -11.96 4.97 -2.38
C ALA A 170 -12.34 6.15 -3.30
N ALA A 171 -12.01 6.05 -4.60
CA ALA A 171 -12.37 7.06 -5.58
C ALA A 171 -13.74 6.79 -6.23
N CYS A 172 -14.19 5.53 -6.22
CA CYS A 172 -15.40 5.09 -6.92
C CYS A 172 -16.63 4.99 -6.00
N ILE A 173 -16.45 4.86 -4.68
CA ILE A 173 -17.54 4.68 -3.73
C ILE A 173 -17.80 5.99 -2.98
N HIS A 174 -18.98 6.57 -3.20
CA HIS A 174 -19.37 7.80 -2.55
C HIS A 174 -19.83 7.56 -1.10
N LEU A 175 -19.00 7.92 -0.11
CA LEU A 175 -19.29 7.68 1.32
C LEU A 175 -20.43 8.53 1.89
N GLY A 176 -20.72 9.71 1.31
CA GLY A 176 -21.69 10.66 1.88
C GLY A 176 -23.16 10.47 1.50
N GLN A 177 -23.49 9.59 0.55
CA GLN A 177 -24.85 9.44 0.02
C GLN A 177 -25.20 7.96 -0.07
N GLY A 178 -26.21 7.51 0.69
CA GLY A 178 -26.55 6.09 0.83
C GLY A 178 -26.84 5.38 -0.49
N GLU A 179 -27.58 6.01 -1.41
CA GLU A 179 -27.91 5.41 -2.72
C GLU A 179 -26.67 5.26 -3.62
N LEU A 180 -25.78 6.25 -3.64
CA LEU A 180 -24.53 6.17 -4.40
C LEU A 180 -23.53 5.21 -3.76
N PHE A 181 -23.52 5.11 -2.44
CA PHE A 181 -22.74 4.12 -1.70
C PHE A 181 -23.16 2.71 -2.08
N GLU A 182 -24.47 2.44 -2.06
CA GLU A 182 -25.05 1.16 -2.45
C GLU A 182 -24.73 0.81 -3.92
N ARG A 183 -24.91 1.76 -4.85
CA ARG A 183 -24.49 1.59 -6.26
C ARG A 183 -22.98 1.34 -6.38
N GLY A 184 -22.19 2.03 -5.58
CA GLY A 184 -20.74 1.83 -5.48
C GLY A 184 -20.40 0.40 -5.08
N ILE A 185 -21.01 -0.13 -4.01
CA ILE A 185 -20.84 -1.52 -3.57
C ILE A 185 -21.21 -2.50 -4.69
N TYR A 186 -22.35 -2.30 -5.35
CA TYR A 186 -22.76 -3.18 -6.45
C TYR A 186 -21.80 -3.14 -7.65
N SER A 187 -21.20 -1.98 -7.92
CA SER A 187 -20.22 -1.84 -9.00
C SER A 187 -18.93 -2.63 -8.74
N ILE A 188 -18.56 -2.89 -7.48
CA ILE A 188 -17.36 -3.66 -7.12
C ILE A 188 -17.42 -5.07 -7.72
N ALA A 189 -18.56 -5.74 -7.62
CA ALA A 189 -18.74 -7.08 -8.17
C ALA A 189 -18.57 -7.10 -9.69
N GLY A 190 -19.07 -6.06 -10.38
CA GLY A 190 -18.85 -5.87 -11.81
C GLY A 190 -17.37 -5.70 -12.14
N SER A 191 -16.68 -4.82 -11.41
CA SER A 191 -15.23 -4.59 -11.53
C SER A 191 -14.42 -5.87 -11.32
N PHE A 192 -14.77 -6.70 -10.33
CA PHE A 192 -14.07 -7.96 -10.07
C PHE A 192 -14.15 -8.94 -11.25
N SER A 193 -15.30 -9.00 -11.94
CA SER A 193 -15.48 -9.92 -13.07
C SER A 193 -14.63 -9.56 -14.31
N VAL A 194 -14.20 -8.30 -14.42
CA VAL A 194 -13.41 -7.82 -15.57
C VAL A 194 -11.95 -7.51 -15.21
N ALA A 195 -11.63 -7.39 -13.92
CA ALA A 195 -10.29 -7.07 -13.47
C ALA A 195 -9.35 -8.29 -13.63
N GLU A 196 -8.24 -8.10 -14.34
CA GLU A 196 -7.20 -9.14 -14.51
C GLU A 196 -6.41 -9.40 -13.22
N GLU A 197 -6.25 -8.37 -12.39
CA GLU A 197 -5.45 -8.41 -11.17
C GLU A 197 -6.08 -7.58 -10.05
N MET A 198 -6.26 -8.17 -8.88
CA MET A 198 -6.60 -7.46 -7.64
C MET A 198 -5.32 -7.24 -6.81
N ARG A 199 -4.99 -5.97 -6.57
CA ARG A 199 -3.85 -5.59 -5.72
C ARG A 199 -4.35 -5.19 -4.34
N VAL A 200 -4.02 -6.00 -3.35
CA VAL A 200 -4.34 -5.71 -1.95
C VAL A 200 -3.14 -5.03 -1.30
N LEU A 201 -3.29 -3.74 -0.96
CA LEU A 201 -2.35 -3.03 -0.12
C LEU A 201 -2.52 -3.50 1.32
N TYR A 202 -1.66 -4.42 1.74
CA TYR A 202 -1.86 -5.09 3.02
C TYR A 202 -1.46 -4.21 4.20
N SER A 203 -2.36 -4.12 5.18
CA SER A 203 -2.13 -3.58 6.53
C SER A 203 -2.56 -4.60 7.60
N GLU A 204 -2.05 -4.47 8.83
CA GLU A 204 -2.46 -5.35 9.96
C GLU A 204 -3.98 -5.35 10.18
N GLN A 205 -4.63 -4.21 9.91
CA GLN A 205 -6.07 -4.07 10.08
C GLN A 205 -6.88 -4.72 8.95
N TYR A 206 -6.27 -4.98 7.78
CA TYR A 206 -7.00 -5.50 6.61
C TYR A 206 -7.68 -6.85 6.90
N LEU A 207 -6.98 -7.81 7.53
CA LEU A 207 -7.57 -9.12 7.87
C LEU A 207 -8.50 -9.07 9.08
N SER A 208 -8.44 -8.00 9.87
CA SER A 208 -9.38 -7.79 10.97
C SER A 208 -10.73 -7.29 10.46
N SER A 209 -10.85 -6.83 9.21
CA SER A 209 -12.10 -6.36 8.62
C SER A 209 -12.78 -7.48 7.83
N LEU A 210 -14.02 -7.80 8.20
CA LEU A 210 -14.82 -8.81 7.50
C LEU A 210 -15.15 -8.39 6.05
N TRP A 211 -15.34 -7.09 5.80
CA TRP A 211 -15.57 -6.54 4.47
C TRP A 211 -14.36 -6.72 3.55
N CYS A 212 -13.16 -6.41 4.04
CA CYS A 212 -11.91 -6.57 3.27
C CYS A 212 -11.66 -8.02 2.85
N LEU A 213 -12.05 -8.97 3.70
CA LEU A 213 -11.99 -10.41 3.41
C LEU A 213 -13.08 -10.82 2.41
N PHE A 214 -14.28 -10.28 2.55
CA PHE A 214 -15.38 -10.50 1.61
C PHE A 214 -15.02 -10.05 0.20
N GLU A 215 -14.37 -8.90 0.05
CA GLU A 215 -13.84 -8.41 -1.22
C GLU A 215 -12.81 -9.37 -1.82
N LEU A 216 -11.89 -9.87 -1.00
CA LEU A 216 -10.86 -10.82 -1.41
C LEU A 216 -11.45 -12.08 -2.03
N VAL A 217 -12.44 -12.68 -1.34
CA VAL A 217 -13.08 -13.90 -1.82
C VAL A 217 -14.10 -13.64 -2.91
N GLY A 218 -14.76 -12.49 -2.89
CA GLY A 218 -15.66 -12.04 -3.94
C GLY A 218 -14.90 -11.89 -5.26
N TYR A 219 -13.70 -11.32 -5.23
CA TYR A 219 -12.82 -11.23 -6.39
C TYR A 219 -12.46 -12.62 -6.92
N HIS A 220 -11.96 -13.52 -6.08
CA HIS A 220 -11.61 -14.86 -6.53
C HIS A 220 -12.81 -15.66 -7.06
N LYS A 221 -14.00 -15.47 -6.46
CA LYS A 221 -15.22 -16.13 -6.91
C LYS A 221 -15.69 -15.59 -8.25
N ALA A 222 -15.60 -14.29 -8.46
CA ALA A 222 -15.97 -13.62 -9.71
C ALA A 222 -14.93 -13.85 -10.83
N ASN A 223 -13.66 -14.01 -10.46
CA ASN A 223 -12.56 -14.25 -11.38
C ASN A 223 -11.57 -15.31 -10.82
N PRO A 224 -11.86 -16.61 -11.01
CA PRO A 224 -11.03 -17.71 -10.49
C PRO A 224 -9.61 -17.73 -11.08
N GLU A 225 -9.45 -17.29 -12.32
CA GLU A 225 -8.17 -17.17 -13.03
C GLU A 225 -7.47 -15.81 -12.74
N GLY A 226 -8.18 -14.90 -12.11
CA GLY A 226 -7.72 -13.55 -11.78
C GLY A 226 -6.55 -13.60 -10.82
N ARG A 227 -5.57 -12.73 -11.06
CA ARG A 227 -4.37 -12.70 -10.23
C ARG A 227 -4.62 -11.92 -8.94
N LEU A 228 -4.39 -12.56 -7.80
CA LEU A 228 -4.47 -11.88 -6.50
C LEU A 228 -3.05 -11.55 -6.00
N VAL A 229 -2.73 -10.27 -5.86
CA VAL A 229 -1.40 -9.79 -5.47
C VAL A 229 -1.47 -9.01 -4.17
N PHE A 230 -0.87 -9.56 -3.13
CA PHE A 230 -0.65 -8.84 -1.88
C PHE A 230 0.61 -7.99 -1.98
N LYS A 231 0.46 -6.68 -1.76
CA LYS A 231 1.55 -5.71 -1.69
C LYS A 231 1.66 -5.20 -0.27
N PRO A 232 2.65 -5.68 0.50
CA PRO A 232 2.85 -5.16 1.83
C PRO A 232 3.42 -3.73 1.77
N LEU A 233 2.73 -2.78 2.38
CA LEU A 233 3.12 -1.37 2.42
C LEU A 233 4.48 -1.09 3.07
N PHE A 234 5.01 -2.06 3.82
CA PHE A 234 6.28 -1.88 4.52
C PHE A 234 7.49 -1.81 3.58
N ILE A 235 7.43 -2.37 2.36
CA ILE A 235 8.60 -2.38 1.44
C ILE A 235 8.86 -0.98 0.92
N GLU A 236 7.82 -0.33 0.39
CA GLU A 236 7.87 1.01 -0.16
C GLU A 236 8.21 2.02 0.94
N ARG A 237 7.60 1.85 2.12
CA ARG A 237 7.94 2.64 3.31
C ARG A 237 9.42 2.47 3.72
N SER A 238 9.93 1.24 3.68
CA SER A 238 11.36 0.98 3.93
C SER A 238 12.24 1.67 2.91
N ALA A 239 11.94 1.51 1.62
CA ALA A 239 12.72 2.11 0.55
C ALA A 239 12.77 3.65 0.68
N ALA A 240 11.64 4.31 0.93
CA ALA A 240 11.59 5.75 1.15
C ALA A 240 12.49 6.21 2.29
N ILE A 241 12.41 5.49 3.43
CA ILE A 241 13.18 5.83 4.62
C ILE A 241 14.66 5.56 4.40
N CYS A 242 15.03 4.44 3.78
CA CYS A 242 16.41 4.14 3.37
C CYS A 242 16.96 5.26 2.49
N THR A 243 16.23 5.63 1.44
CA THR A 243 16.65 6.67 0.49
C THR A 243 16.79 8.02 1.19
N PHE A 244 15.85 8.39 2.06
CA PHE A 244 15.94 9.61 2.85
C PHE A 244 17.16 9.63 3.78
N PHE A 245 17.44 8.53 4.49
CA PHE A 245 18.62 8.42 5.34
C PHE A 245 19.92 8.48 4.55
N ILE A 246 20.00 7.81 3.39
CA ILE A 246 21.16 7.87 2.49
C ILE A 246 21.38 9.31 2.00
N TRP A 247 20.31 10.01 1.64
CA TRP A 247 20.39 11.41 1.21
C TRP A 247 20.86 12.34 2.33
N CYS A 248 20.26 12.25 3.52
CA CYS A 248 20.69 13.00 4.70
C CYS A 248 22.14 12.69 5.10
N PHE A 249 22.55 11.44 5.00
CA PHE A 249 23.93 11.01 5.23
C PHE A 249 24.89 11.64 4.23
N ALA A 250 24.59 11.55 2.93
CA ALA A 250 25.39 12.19 1.89
C ALA A 250 25.49 13.71 2.11
N PHE A 251 24.38 14.35 2.47
CA PHE A 251 24.33 15.77 2.79
C PHE A 251 25.20 16.12 4.01
N SER A 252 25.14 15.31 5.06
CA SER A 252 25.89 15.53 6.31
C SER A 252 27.38 15.36 6.11
N ILE A 253 27.81 14.38 5.31
CA ILE A 253 29.22 14.22 4.92
C ILE A 253 29.70 15.44 4.13
N ASN A 254 28.94 15.87 3.12
CA ASN A 254 29.29 17.05 2.34
C ASN A 254 29.38 18.28 3.24
N PHE A 255 28.42 18.48 4.14
CA PHE A 255 28.45 19.57 5.10
C PHE A 255 29.68 19.51 6.02
N ALA A 256 29.96 18.35 6.60
CA ALA A 256 31.08 18.15 7.50
C ALA A 256 32.43 18.42 6.81
N VAL A 257 32.62 17.93 5.59
CA VAL A 257 33.86 18.12 4.83
C VAL A 257 34.04 19.59 4.45
N THR A 258 32.97 20.23 3.99
CA THR A 258 33.03 21.56 3.37
C THR A 258 32.97 22.73 4.36
N TYR A 259 32.20 22.62 5.44
CA TYR A 259 31.88 23.76 6.32
C TYR A 259 32.65 23.78 7.64
N THR A 260 33.35 22.69 7.99
CA THR A 260 34.13 22.67 9.24
C THR A 260 35.49 23.32 9.04
N ALA A 261 35.90 24.16 10.00
CA ALA A 261 37.24 24.75 10.01
C ALA A 261 38.31 23.66 9.97
N GLU A 262 39.40 23.89 9.24
CA GLU A 262 40.43 22.87 8.98
C GLU A 262 40.98 22.23 10.25
N GLY A 263 41.27 23.03 11.29
CA GLY A 263 41.74 22.53 12.58
C GLY A 263 40.73 21.62 13.29
N PHE A 264 39.45 22.03 13.31
CA PHE A 264 38.38 21.20 13.88
C PHE A 264 38.20 19.90 13.09
N ARG A 265 38.29 19.97 11.76
CA ARG A 265 38.20 18.78 10.91
C ARG A 265 39.31 17.81 11.25
N GLN A 266 40.57 18.22 11.27
CA GLN A 266 41.69 17.33 11.53
C GLN A 266 41.60 16.63 12.89
N GLU A 267 41.14 17.34 13.92
CA GLU A 267 41.01 16.79 15.28
C GLU A 267 39.80 15.85 15.44
N TYR A 268 38.66 16.14 14.78
CA TYR A 268 37.39 15.45 15.04
C TYR A 268 36.84 14.62 13.87
N ILE A 269 37.55 14.51 12.74
CA ILE A 269 37.05 13.83 11.53
C ILE A 269 36.60 12.39 11.79
N GLY A 270 37.34 11.64 12.61
CA GLY A 270 36.99 10.27 12.96
C GLY A 270 35.67 10.17 13.73
N VAL A 271 35.48 11.05 14.73
CA VAL A 271 34.24 11.10 15.53
C VAL A 271 33.06 11.57 14.68
N MET A 272 33.28 12.58 13.83
CA MET A 272 32.27 13.09 12.88
C MET A 272 31.81 11.98 11.93
N TYR A 273 32.73 11.22 11.32
CA TYR A 273 32.37 10.09 10.46
C TYR A 273 31.69 8.97 11.23
N LEU A 274 32.17 8.66 12.43
CA LEU A 274 31.58 7.63 13.29
C LEU A 274 30.12 7.96 13.61
N VAL A 275 29.83 9.19 14.06
CA VAL A 275 28.47 9.64 14.38
C VAL A 275 27.61 9.69 13.12
N THR A 276 28.14 10.29 12.05
CA THR A 276 27.41 10.46 10.78
C THR A 276 27.06 9.11 10.15
N PHE A 277 27.91 8.08 10.27
CA PHE A 277 27.66 6.74 9.71
C PHE A 277 26.87 5.83 10.65
N LEU A 278 27.25 5.75 11.93
CA LEU A 278 26.62 4.82 12.87
C LEU A 278 25.18 5.21 13.19
N LEU A 279 24.88 6.51 13.36
CA LEU A 279 23.54 6.92 13.78
C LEU A 279 22.47 6.57 12.72
N PRO A 280 22.60 6.93 11.43
CA PRO A 280 21.65 6.51 10.40
C PRO A 280 21.59 5.00 10.24
N LEU A 281 22.72 4.29 10.38
CA LEU A 281 22.75 2.83 10.30
C LEU A 281 21.95 2.18 11.44
N ILE A 282 22.10 2.65 12.67
CA ILE A 282 21.33 2.16 13.83
C ILE A 282 19.84 2.43 13.63
N LEU A 283 19.47 3.63 13.18
CA LEU A 283 18.08 4.00 12.89
C LEU A 283 17.49 3.13 11.77
N LEU A 284 18.26 2.92 10.70
CA LEU A 284 17.90 2.07 9.58
C LEU A 284 17.66 0.62 10.04
N VAL A 285 18.60 0.05 10.79
CA VAL A 285 18.47 -1.31 11.34
C VAL A 285 17.26 -1.41 12.27
N HIS A 286 17.04 -0.42 13.14
CA HIS A 286 15.87 -0.39 14.03
C HIS A 286 14.57 -0.39 13.22
N PHE A 287 14.50 0.45 12.18
CA PHE A 287 13.34 0.56 11.31
C PHE A 287 13.08 -0.73 10.53
N MET A 288 14.12 -1.30 9.92
CA MET A 288 14.05 -2.57 9.18
C MET A 288 13.63 -3.73 10.08
N ARG A 289 14.11 -3.77 11.33
CA ARG A 289 13.67 -4.77 12.33
C ARG A 289 12.19 -4.63 12.67
N ARG A 290 11.67 -3.41 12.78
CA ARG A 290 10.23 -3.16 12.98
C ARG A 290 9.42 -3.67 11.78
N ASN A 291 9.82 -3.33 10.56
CA ASN A 291 9.15 -3.80 9.34
C ASN A 291 9.15 -5.32 9.23
N TYR A 292 10.27 -5.96 9.60
CA TYR A 292 10.37 -7.41 9.60
C TYR A 292 9.42 -8.05 10.63
N ARG A 293 9.28 -7.47 11.81
CA ARG A 293 8.30 -7.93 12.82
C ARG A 293 6.87 -7.78 12.33
N GLU A 294 6.54 -6.65 11.68
CA GLU A 294 5.22 -6.44 11.06
C GLU A 294 4.94 -7.48 9.96
N LYS A 295 5.94 -7.80 9.11
CA LYS A 295 5.84 -8.90 8.14
C LYS A 295 5.61 -10.26 8.80
N ALA A 296 6.37 -10.56 9.85
CA ALA A 296 6.25 -11.83 10.57
C ALA A 296 4.89 -11.97 11.25
N ARG A 297 4.38 -10.88 11.84
CA ARG A 297 3.03 -10.83 12.42
C ARG A 297 1.97 -11.05 11.34
N LEU A 298 2.06 -10.39 10.20
CA LEU A 298 1.17 -10.62 9.06
C LEU A 298 1.11 -12.09 8.62
N ILE A 299 2.26 -12.75 8.49
CA ILE A 299 2.32 -14.17 8.14
C ILE A 299 1.66 -15.02 9.23
N PHE A 300 1.91 -14.68 10.50
CA PHE A 300 1.30 -15.35 11.63
C PHE A 300 -0.23 -15.18 11.65
N ASP A 301 -0.73 -13.98 11.41
CA ASP A 301 -2.16 -13.67 11.42
C ASP A 301 -2.90 -14.36 10.27
N LEU A 302 -2.30 -14.45 9.07
CA LEU A 302 -2.87 -15.23 7.97
C LEU A 302 -2.93 -16.73 8.29
N LYS A 303 -1.89 -17.29 8.91
CA LYS A 303 -1.85 -18.71 9.27
C LYS A 303 -2.85 -19.07 10.36
N ASN A 304 -3.05 -18.18 11.32
CA ASN A 304 -3.95 -18.37 12.45
C ASN A 304 -5.29 -17.63 12.25
N PHE A 305 -5.64 -17.32 11.00
CA PHE A 305 -6.83 -16.55 10.68
C PHE A 305 -8.09 -17.25 11.20
N GLU A 306 -8.95 -16.54 11.93
CA GLU A 306 -10.22 -17.04 12.45
C GLU A 306 -11.33 -16.08 12.05
N LEU A 307 -12.34 -16.58 11.32
CA LEU A 307 -13.45 -15.77 10.82
C LEU A 307 -14.22 -15.08 11.95
N ASP A 308 -14.39 -15.74 13.09
CA ASP A 308 -15.16 -15.19 14.21
C ASP A 308 -14.47 -14.02 14.92
N ARG A 309 -13.14 -13.87 14.75
CA ARG A 309 -12.37 -12.74 15.28
C ARG A 309 -12.42 -11.49 14.40
N THR A 310 -12.98 -11.60 13.20
CA THR A 310 -13.12 -10.45 12.30
C THR A 310 -14.14 -9.46 12.88
N THR A 311 -13.81 -8.19 12.70
CA THR A 311 -14.65 -7.06 13.08
C THR A 311 -15.50 -6.62 11.88
N CYS A 312 -16.72 -6.20 12.16
CA CYS A 312 -17.61 -5.61 11.19
C CYS A 312 -18.23 -4.35 11.82
N ALA A 313 -18.41 -3.29 11.02
CA ALA A 313 -18.99 -2.05 11.53
C ALA A 313 -20.48 -2.20 11.91
N SER A 314 -21.17 -3.15 11.27
CA SER A 314 -22.60 -3.42 11.42
C SER A 314 -22.86 -4.92 11.55
N GLU A 315 -23.71 -5.30 12.51
CA GLU A 315 -24.17 -6.70 12.66
C GLU A 315 -25.04 -7.15 11.48
N PHE A 316 -25.73 -6.22 10.82
CA PHE A 316 -26.45 -6.50 9.59
C PHE A 316 -25.48 -6.95 8.49
N ASP A 317 -24.44 -6.15 8.23
CA ASP A 317 -23.41 -6.49 7.24
C ASP A 317 -22.72 -7.79 7.60
N ARG A 318 -22.47 -8.02 8.90
CA ARG A 318 -21.88 -9.27 9.37
C ARG A 318 -22.73 -10.48 9.01
N SER A 319 -24.03 -10.44 9.31
CA SER A 319 -24.92 -11.56 8.98
C SER A 319 -25.04 -11.76 7.46
N PHE A 320 -25.17 -10.68 6.70
CA PHE A 320 -25.18 -10.71 5.24
C PHE A 320 -23.91 -11.35 4.65
N ILE A 321 -22.73 -10.88 5.05
CA ILE A 321 -21.45 -11.39 4.55
C ILE A 321 -21.26 -12.86 4.94
N LEU A 322 -21.58 -13.24 6.18
CA LEU A 322 -21.45 -14.62 6.62
C LEU A 322 -22.38 -15.56 5.85
N SER A 323 -23.62 -15.15 5.57
CA SER A 323 -24.54 -15.91 4.72
C SER A 323 -24.02 -16.03 3.29
N ALA A 324 -23.43 -14.98 2.72
CA ALA A 324 -22.83 -15.04 1.39
C ALA A 324 -21.59 -15.97 1.36
N ILE A 325 -20.75 -15.94 2.40
CA ILE A 325 -19.61 -16.85 2.55
C ILE A 325 -20.08 -18.32 2.62
N GLU A 326 -21.11 -18.61 3.43
CA GLU A 326 -21.71 -19.93 3.52
C GLU A 326 -22.28 -20.38 2.16
N ALA A 327 -22.93 -19.48 1.43
CA ALA A 327 -23.43 -19.78 0.09
C ALA A 327 -22.30 -20.07 -0.92
N TRP A 328 -21.15 -19.42 -0.81
CA TRP A 328 -20.02 -19.59 -1.74
C TRP A 328 -19.11 -20.77 -1.43
N TYR A 329 -18.91 -21.07 -0.14
CA TYR A 329 -17.93 -22.07 0.34
C TYR A 329 -18.58 -23.26 1.07
N GLY A 330 -19.91 -23.26 1.22
CA GLY A 330 -20.69 -24.28 1.92
C GLY A 330 -20.65 -24.13 3.44
N THR A 331 -19.45 -23.98 4.02
CA THR A 331 -19.26 -23.80 5.47
C THR A 331 -18.24 -22.70 5.76
N ARG A 332 -18.35 -22.10 6.96
CA ARG A 332 -17.37 -21.13 7.46
C ARG A 332 -15.97 -21.75 7.62
N GLU A 333 -15.89 -23.03 7.95
CA GLU A 333 -14.62 -23.75 8.08
C GLU A 333 -13.92 -23.91 6.73
N ASN A 334 -14.65 -24.26 5.67
CA ASN A 334 -14.11 -24.33 4.31
C ASN A 334 -13.54 -22.98 3.86
N PHE A 335 -14.24 -21.89 4.19
CA PHE A 335 -13.76 -20.53 3.95
C PHE A 335 -12.47 -20.24 4.72
N GLN A 336 -12.40 -20.55 6.02
CA GLN A 336 -11.19 -20.35 6.82
C GLN A 336 -10.01 -21.15 6.26
N ASN A 337 -10.24 -22.40 5.86
CA ASN A 337 -9.23 -23.26 5.25
C ASN A 337 -8.76 -22.70 3.91
N TYR A 338 -9.67 -22.15 3.10
CA TYR A 338 -9.34 -21.44 1.87
C TYR A 338 -8.42 -20.23 2.13
N VAL A 339 -8.76 -19.38 3.10
CA VAL A 339 -7.94 -18.20 3.45
C VAL A 339 -6.56 -18.63 3.98
N ARG A 340 -6.52 -19.58 4.93
CA ARG A 340 -5.26 -20.10 5.52
C ARG A 340 -4.38 -20.83 4.50
N GLY A 341 -4.96 -21.46 3.49
CA GLY A 341 -4.23 -22.20 2.46
C GLY A 341 -3.88 -21.33 1.25
N HIS A 342 -4.89 -20.92 0.50
CA HIS A 342 -4.74 -20.30 -0.81
C HIS A 342 -4.23 -18.85 -0.72
N CYS A 343 -4.70 -18.05 0.24
CA CYS A 343 -4.21 -16.67 0.36
C CYS A 343 -2.76 -16.65 0.86
N VAL A 344 -2.41 -17.57 1.78
CA VAL A 344 -1.05 -17.72 2.30
C VAL A 344 -0.08 -18.15 1.19
N SER A 345 -0.44 -19.15 0.37
CA SER A 345 0.43 -19.60 -0.72
C SER A 345 0.67 -18.48 -1.74
N ASN A 346 -0.39 -17.76 -2.15
CA ASN A 346 -0.27 -16.63 -3.08
C ASN A 346 0.58 -15.48 -2.51
N PHE A 347 0.45 -15.21 -1.20
CA PHE A 347 1.29 -14.24 -0.50
C PHE A 347 2.78 -14.63 -0.58
N PHE A 348 3.12 -15.89 -0.32
CA PHE A 348 4.49 -16.38 -0.41
C PHE A 348 5.04 -16.39 -1.84
N SER A 349 4.23 -16.78 -2.83
CA SER A 349 4.63 -16.76 -4.25
C SER A 349 4.99 -15.34 -4.73
N CYS A 350 4.32 -14.31 -4.21
CA CYS A 350 4.68 -12.92 -4.48
C CYS A 350 5.94 -12.48 -3.73
N SER A 351 6.09 -12.85 -2.46
CA SER A 351 7.26 -12.44 -1.65
C SER A 351 8.57 -13.05 -2.16
N HIS A 352 8.55 -14.28 -2.69
CA HIS A 352 9.77 -14.95 -3.17
C HIS A 352 10.39 -14.30 -4.40
N ARG A 353 9.62 -13.50 -5.17
CA ARG A 353 10.17 -12.79 -6.34
C ARG A 353 10.87 -11.48 -6.00
N LEU A 354 10.63 -10.92 -4.81
CA LEU A 354 11.11 -9.59 -4.42
C LEU A 354 12.33 -9.62 -3.49
N ILE A 355 12.66 -10.78 -2.92
CA ILE A 355 13.75 -10.91 -1.96
C ILE A 355 14.60 -12.10 -2.41
N CYS A 356 15.84 -11.78 -2.79
CA CYS A 356 16.99 -12.62 -3.13
C CYS A 356 17.08 -14.03 -2.49
N PRO A 357 17.91 -14.93 -3.07
CA PRO A 357 17.76 -16.39 -2.99
C PRO A 357 17.94 -16.95 -1.59
N ALA A 358 17.37 -18.16 -1.39
CA ALA A 358 17.11 -18.95 -0.19
C ALA A 358 18.22 -19.13 0.88
N ALA A 359 19.33 -18.40 0.84
CA ALA A 359 20.51 -18.61 1.67
C ALA A 359 20.49 -17.96 3.07
N MET A 360 19.36 -17.41 3.53
CA MET A 360 19.33 -16.64 4.79
C MET A 360 18.22 -17.05 5.77
N TRP A 361 17.86 -18.33 5.77
CA TRP A 361 17.09 -18.95 6.84
C TRP A 361 17.84 -20.21 7.32
N PRO A 362 18.36 -20.23 8.56
CA PRO A 362 18.99 -21.41 9.15
C PRO A 362 17.99 -22.51 9.47
#